data_AF-A0A6D2ILM2-F1
#
_entry.id   AF-A0A6D2ILM2-F1
#
_cell.length_a   1.000
_cell.length_b   1.000
_cell.length_c   1.000
_cell.angle_alpha   90.00
_cell.angle_beta   90.00
_cell.angle_gamma   90.00
#
_symmetry.space_group_name_H-M   'P 1'
#
loop_
_entity.id
_entity.type
_entity.pdbx_description
1 polymer ?
#
loop_
_entity_poly.entity_id
_entity_poly.type
_entity_poly.pdbx_seq_one_letter_code
_entity_poly.pdbx_strand_id
1 'polypeptide(L)'
;MKLMTTIATCLVLWSLMLLSFSNIFNNQLHDAETNGSKKFGKPRDKLRGGRLTSDFDEESCLSRYQSSLYRKPSPFKPSGYLVSKLRSYEMIHKRCGPGTDAYKRST
;
A
#
# COMPACT_ATOMS: atom_id res chain seq x y z
N MET A 1 -20.27 -20.25 -44.62
CA MET A 1 -19.71 -21.20 -43.62
C MET A 1 -18.32 -20.79 -43.14
N LYS A 2 -17.36 -20.50 -44.04
CA LYS A 2 -15.97 -20.11 -43.69
C LYS A 2 -15.85 -18.89 -42.75
N LEU A 3 -16.72 -17.89 -42.91
CA LEU A 3 -16.75 -16.68 -42.06
C LEU A 3 -17.23 -16.97 -40.62
N MET A 4 -18.18 -17.89 -40.47
CA MET A 4 -18.72 -18.25 -39.16
C MET A 4 -17.70 -19.05 -38.36
N THR A 5 -16.94 -19.93 -39.03
CA THR A 5 -15.83 -20.66 -38.42
C THR A 5 -14.70 -19.73 -37.97
N THR A 6 -14.35 -18.70 -38.76
CA THR A 6 -13.30 -17.74 -38.35
C THR A 6 -13.71 -16.89 -37.15
N ILE A 7 -14.97 -16.46 -37.08
CA ILE A 7 -15.48 -15.69 -35.93
C ILE A 7 -15.46 -16.56 -34.66
N ALA A 8 -15.91 -17.81 -34.77
CA ALA A 8 -15.89 -18.76 -33.65
C ALA A 8 -14.46 -18.99 -33.15
N THR A 9 -13.48 -19.18 -34.04
CA THR A 9 -12.08 -19.35 -33.65
C THR A 9 -11.50 -18.10 -32.98
N CYS A 10 -11.83 -16.89 -33.47
CA CYS A 10 -11.37 -15.65 -32.87
C CYS A 10 -11.93 -15.44 -31.45
N LEU A 11 -13.22 -15.76 -31.23
CA LEU A 11 -13.83 -15.65 -29.90
C LEU A 11 -13.20 -16.63 -28.90
N VAL A 12 -12.95 -17.87 -29.31
CA VAL A 12 -12.28 -18.87 -28.47
C VAL A 12 -10.86 -18.43 -28.11
N LEU A 13 -10.08 -17.98 -29.09
CA LEU A 13 -8.73 -17.46 -28.84
C LEU A 13 -8.74 -16.25 -27.91
N TRP A 14 -9.69 -15.34 -28.06
CA TRP A 14 -9.81 -14.18 -27.18
C TRP A 14 -10.18 -14.59 -25.76
N SER A 15 -11.12 -15.53 -25.57
CA SER A 15 -11.44 -16.09 -24.25
C SER A 15 -10.24 -16.77 -23.59
N LEU A 16 -9.42 -17.51 -24.35
CA LEU A 16 -8.17 -18.11 -23.86
C LEU A 16 -7.15 -17.05 -23.43
N MET A 17 -7.01 -15.96 -24.19
CA MET A 17 -6.13 -14.85 -23.84
C MET A 17 -6.62 -14.07 -22.61
N LEU A 18 -7.93 -13.85 -22.49
CA LEU A 18 -8.55 -13.22 -21.32
C LEU A 18 -8.38 -14.09 -20.06
N LEU A 19 -8.61 -15.41 -20.16
CA LEU A 19 -8.36 -16.34 -19.04
C LEU A 19 -6.88 -16.32 -18.62
N SER A 20 -5.96 -16.28 -19.59
CA SER A 20 -4.53 -16.20 -19.33
C SER A 20 -4.16 -14.89 -18.63
N PHE A 21 -4.73 -13.77 -19.07
CA PHE A 21 -4.53 -12.45 -18.45
C PHE A 21 -5.08 -12.42 -17.01
N SER A 22 -6.28 -12.94 -16.78
CA SER A 22 -6.84 -13.07 -15.43
C SER A 22 -5.98 -13.95 -14.51
N ASN A 23 -5.43 -15.06 -15.02
CA ASN A 23 -4.55 -15.93 -14.24
C ASN A 23 -3.20 -15.25 -13.89
N ILE A 24 -2.65 -14.44 -14.79
CA ILE A 24 -1.42 -13.67 -14.53
C ILE A 24 -1.64 -12.62 -13.43
N PHE A 25 -2.80 -11.92 -13.45
CA PHE A 25 -3.16 -10.97 -12.39
C PHE A 25 -3.44 -11.65 -11.05
N ASN A 26 -4.13 -12.80 -11.05
CA ASN A 26 -4.40 -13.56 -9.84
C ASN A 26 -3.13 -14.15 -9.21
N ASN A 27 -2.16 -14.59 -10.02
CA ASN A 27 -0.87 -15.07 -9.50
C ASN A 27 -0.04 -13.96 -8.84
N GLN A 28 -0.07 -12.73 -9.38
CA GLN A 28 0.56 -11.57 -8.72
C GLN A 28 -0.10 -11.23 -7.36
N LEU A 29 -1.42 -11.41 -7.24
CA LEU A 29 -2.15 -11.24 -5.98
C LEU A 29 -1.84 -12.36 -4.98
N HIS A 30 -1.69 -13.61 -5.45
CA HIS A 30 -1.38 -14.77 -4.61
C HIS A 30 0.09 -14.82 -4.16
N ASP A 31 1.02 -14.29 -4.97
CA ASP A 31 2.43 -14.12 -4.60
C ASP A 31 2.64 -13.03 -3.54
N ALA A 32 1.71 -12.07 -3.43
CA ALA A 32 1.67 -11.14 -2.29
C ALA A 32 1.25 -11.83 -0.98
N GLU A 33 0.54 -12.97 -1.04
CA GLU A 33 -0.02 -13.64 0.15
C GLU A 33 0.64 -14.99 0.51
N THR A 34 1.34 -15.68 -0.41
CA THR A 34 1.74 -17.08 -0.14
C THR A 34 3.19 -17.48 -0.44
N ASN A 35 4.07 -16.58 -0.87
CA ASN A 35 5.51 -16.87 -1.04
C ASN A 35 6.45 -15.97 -0.23
N GLY A 36 5.94 -15.29 0.80
CA GLY A 36 6.75 -14.57 1.80
C GLY A 36 7.37 -15.47 2.90
N SER A 37 7.19 -16.79 2.84
CA SER A 37 7.57 -17.70 3.94
C SER A 37 9.00 -18.27 3.85
N LYS A 38 9.91 -17.72 3.05
CA LYS A 38 11.32 -18.14 3.07
C LYS A 38 12.26 -16.95 3.15
N LYS A 39 12.73 -16.71 4.39
CA LYS A 39 13.72 -15.70 4.86
C LYS A 39 13.19 -14.30 5.18
N PHE A 40 12.11 -14.17 5.96
CA PHE A 40 11.90 -12.88 6.65
C PHE A 40 12.83 -12.79 7.86
N GLY A 41 13.97 -12.12 7.67
CA GLY A 41 14.58 -11.41 8.80
C GLY A 41 13.49 -10.64 9.54
N LYS A 42 13.53 -10.70 10.88
CA LYS A 42 12.60 -10.07 11.84
C LYS A 42 11.73 -8.96 11.21
N PRO A 43 10.38 -9.01 11.32
CA PRO A 43 9.50 -8.07 10.64
C PRO A 43 10.03 -6.65 10.83
N ARG A 44 10.48 -6.03 9.72
CA ARG A 44 11.06 -4.69 9.81
C ARG A 44 9.96 -3.75 10.27
N ASP A 45 10.27 -2.94 11.28
CA ASP A 45 9.33 -2.00 11.87
C ASP A 45 8.94 -0.93 10.82
N LYS A 46 7.84 -1.21 10.10
CA LYS A 46 7.25 -0.33 9.09
C LYS A 46 6.87 1.02 9.67
N LEU A 47 6.53 1.08 10.96
CA LEU A 47 6.08 2.29 11.65
C LEU A 47 7.21 3.08 12.31
N ARG A 48 8.48 2.66 12.12
CA ARG A 48 9.69 3.36 12.56
C ARG A 48 9.63 3.76 14.05
N GLY A 49 9.27 2.82 14.92
CA GLY A 49 9.18 3.01 16.36
C GLY A 49 7.95 3.81 16.77
N GLY A 50 6.87 3.77 16.00
CA GLY A 50 5.66 4.55 16.23
C GLY A 50 5.74 6.00 15.75
N ARG A 51 6.77 6.38 14.99
CA ARG A 51 6.86 7.72 14.39
C ARG A 51 5.83 7.90 13.27
N LEU A 52 5.61 6.87 12.47
CA LEU A 52 4.63 6.87 11.40
C LEU A 52 3.30 6.29 11.90
N THR A 53 2.19 6.85 11.41
CA THR A 53 0.85 6.25 11.53
C THR A 53 0.57 5.32 10.33
N SER A 54 -0.35 4.37 10.50
CA SER A 54 -0.86 3.47 9.45
C SER A 54 -2.00 4.07 8.62
N ASP A 55 -2.41 5.31 8.92
CA ASP A 55 -3.57 5.95 8.28
C ASP A 55 -3.37 6.33 6.79
N PHE A 56 -2.20 6.08 6.21
CA PHE A 56 -1.90 6.47 4.83
C PHE A 56 -2.11 5.31 3.88
N ASP A 57 -2.67 5.61 2.71
CA ASP A 57 -2.70 4.68 1.59
C ASP A 57 -1.26 4.34 1.14
N GLU A 58 -0.90 3.06 1.17
CA GLU A 58 0.45 2.58 0.87
C GLU A 58 0.77 2.75 -0.62
N GLU A 59 -0.21 2.61 -1.51
CA GLU A 59 -0.01 2.71 -2.95
C GLU A 59 0.30 4.16 -3.38
N SER A 60 -0.39 5.14 -2.80
CA SER A 60 -0.11 6.56 -3.05
C SER A 60 1.31 6.99 -2.66
N CYS A 61 1.95 6.31 -1.72
CA CYS A 61 3.29 6.66 -1.23
C CYS A 61 4.08 5.45 -0.71
N LEU A 62 4.52 4.59 -1.63
CA LEU A 62 5.27 3.36 -1.31
C LEU A 62 6.48 3.60 -0.40
N SER A 63 7.20 4.71 -0.65
CA SER A 63 8.42 5.04 0.11
C SER A 63 8.18 5.22 1.61
N ARG A 64 6.96 5.56 2.04
CA ARG A 64 6.60 5.76 3.44
C ARG A 64 6.86 4.50 4.28
N TYR A 65 6.35 3.35 3.83
CA TYR A 65 6.47 2.08 4.56
C TYR A 65 7.61 1.19 4.04
N GLN A 66 7.89 1.25 2.73
CA GLN A 66 8.90 0.39 2.09
C GLN A 66 10.34 0.90 2.22
N SER A 67 10.55 2.16 2.62
CA SER A 67 11.91 2.69 2.88
C SER A 67 12.69 1.92 3.96
N SER A 68 12.00 1.13 4.79
CA SER A 68 12.61 0.22 5.75
C SER A 68 13.34 -0.96 5.10
N LEU A 69 13.01 -1.33 3.85
CA LEU A 69 13.68 -2.40 3.11
C LEU A 69 15.10 -2.00 2.71
N TYR A 70 15.29 -0.75 2.31
CA TYR A 70 16.55 -0.22 1.79
C TYR A 70 17.45 0.39 2.86
N ARG A 71 16.92 0.74 4.04
CA ARG A 71 17.68 1.36 5.13
C ARG A 71 17.87 0.42 6.31
N LYS A 72 19.02 0.50 6.97
CA LYS A 72 19.24 -0.16 8.26
C LYS A 72 18.28 0.42 9.31
N PRO A 73 17.75 -0.39 10.24
CA PRO A 73 16.98 0.12 11.38
C PRO A 73 17.78 1.18 12.14
N SER A 74 17.11 2.26 12.55
CA SER A 74 17.75 3.29 13.38
C SER A 74 18.09 2.71 14.75
N PRO A 75 19.31 2.95 15.29
CA PRO A 75 19.63 2.59 16.66
C PRO A 75 18.87 3.47 17.67
N PHE A 76 18.48 4.67 17.25
CA PHE A 76 17.73 5.61 18.07
C PHE A 76 16.24 5.33 17.99
N LYS A 77 15.66 4.91 19.12
CA LYS A 77 14.21 4.78 19.28
C LYS A 77 13.60 6.10 19.75
N PRO A 78 12.46 6.53 19.19
CA PRO A 78 11.75 7.70 19.70
C PRO A 78 11.28 7.44 21.14
N SER A 79 11.21 8.50 21.95
CA SER A 79 10.60 8.41 23.28
C SER A 79 9.09 8.22 23.17
N GLY A 80 8.48 7.56 24.15
CA GLY A 80 7.02 7.43 24.22
C GLY A 80 6.31 8.78 24.23
N TYR A 81 6.91 9.79 24.89
CA TYR A 81 6.41 11.16 24.88
C TYR A 81 6.39 11.79 23.49
N LEU A 82 7.44 11.59 22.68
CA LEU A 82 7.47 12.11 21.32
C LEU A 82 6.39 11.45 20.46
N VAL A 83 6.23 10.13 20.58
CA VAL A 83 5.19 9.39 19.84
C VAL A 83 3.79 9.90 20.21
N SER A 84 3.50 10.08 21.50
CA SER A 84 2.19 10.61 21.94
C SER A 84 1.98 12.05 21.47
N LYS A 85 3.01 12.91 21.52
CA LYS A 85 2.93 14.29 21.02
C LYS A 85 2.63 14.36 19.52
N LEU A 86 3.21 13.47 18.72
CA LEU A 86 2.94 13.37 17.28
C LEU A 86 1.48 12.99 17.01
N ARG A 87 0.94 11.99 17.72
CA ARG A 87 -0.47 11.60 17.59
C ARG A 87 -1.41 12.75 17.97
N SER A 88 -1.10 13.48 19.04
CA SER A 88 -1.88 14.66 19.43
C SER A 88 -1.82 15.77 18.39
N TYR A 89 -0.64 16.02 17.80
CA TYR A 89 -0.50 16.98 16.72
C TYR A 89 -1.34 16.61 15.50
N GLU A 90 -1.30 15.35 15.09
CA GLU A 90 -2.09 14.85 13.94
C GLU A 90 -3.59 15.01 14.18
N MET A 91 -4.09 14.73 15.39
CA MET A 91 -5.51 14.96 15.74
C MET A 91 -5.90 16.43 15.65
N ILE A 92 -5.05 17.32 16.16
CA ILE A 92 -5.27 18.78 16.06
C ILE A 92 -5.24 19.20 14.58
N HIS A 93 -4.31 18.68 13.79
CA HIS A 93 -4.20 19.00 12.37
C HIS A 93 -5.42 18.50 11.58
N LYS A 94 -5.98 17.33 11.90
CA LYS A 94 -7.25 16.87 11.31
C LYS A 94 -8.42 17.81 11.63
N ARG A 95 -8.45 18.40 12.84
CA ARG A 95 -9.50 19.33 13.27
C ARG A 95 -9.34 20.74 12.69
N CYS A 96 -8.11 21.25 12.69
CA CYS A 96 -7.81 22.67 12.45
C CYS A 96 -7.02 22.91 11.17
N GLY A 97 -6.78 21.86 10.37
CA GLY A 97 -6.04 21.96 9.12
C GLY A 97 -6.81 22.66 8.00
N PRO A 98 -6.13 22.98 6.89
CA PRO A 98 -6.75 23.60 5.73
C PRO A 98 -8.00 22.84 5.26
N GLY A 99 -9.03 23.59 4.85
CA GLY A 99 -10.30 23.04 4.37
C GLY A 99 -11.35 22.78 5.46
N THR A 100 -10.99 22.76 6.75
CA THR A 100 -11.96 22.61 7.84
C THR A 100 -12.63 23.94 8.21
N ASP A 101 -13.79 23.89 8.87
CA ASP A 101 -14.48 25.10 9.32
C ASP A 101 -13.72 25.83 10.43
N ALA A 102 -12.98 25.09 11.27
CA ALA A 102 -12.13 25.69 12.29
C ALA A 102 -11.03 26.56 11.66
N TYR A 103 -10.44 26.09 10.56
CA TYR A 103 -9.47 26.86 9.80
C TYR A 103 -10.11 28.10 9.15
N LYS A 104 -11.26 27.94 8.48
CA LYS A 104 -11.98 29.06 7.82
C LYS A 104 -12.40 30.17 8.79
N ARG A 105 -12.76 29.83 10.04
CA ARG A 105 -13.10 30.83 11.06
C ARG A 105 -11.90 31.58 11.63
N SER A 106 -10.69 31.09 11.39
CA SER A 106 -9.44 31.68 11.89
C SER A 106 -8.73 32.58 10.88
N THR A 107 -9.26 32.68 9.66
CA THR A 107 -8.77 33.55 8.57
C THR A 107 -9.82 34.62 8.30
#